data_AF-A0A2V7HQ09-F1
#
_entry.id   AF-A0A2V7HQ09-F1
#
_cell.length_a   1.000
_cell.length_b   1.000
_cell.length_c   1.000
_cell.angle_alpha   90.00
_cell.angle_beta   90.00
_cell.angle_gamma   90.00
#
_symmetry.space_group_name_H-M   'P 1'
#
loop_
_entity.id
_entity.type
_entity.pdbx_description
1 polymer ?
#
loop_
_entity_poly.entity_id
_entity_poly.type
_entity_poly.pdbx_seq_one_letter_code
_entity_poly.pdbx_strand_id
1 'polypeptide(L)'
;MPRERRTMPVTGNKRRQRDSQPQPCRFVVRQAVWLASSASLLVLCCATPTPSRAMSCRSLLELRLEQTTIFSAELVDSGKFVPPRMMRRASAEFFTAFNTLPTFCRVRAVARPSSDSEINIEVWLPVAGWNGRYLGVGNGSFGGSINYYRLGESLHSGYATSSTDTGHRGLPSESAWATNHPEKQADFDYRAVHLTAQTAKSLIQNFYNSAPTRSYFASCS
;
A
#
# COMPACT_ATOMS: atom_id res chain seq x y z
N MET A 1 23.09 30.03 42.58
CA MET A 1 23.94 30.68 41.56
C MET A 1 23.50 30.18 40.18
N PRO A 2 23.30 31.06 39.19
CA PRO A 2 22.26 30.91 38.16
C PRO A 2 22.75 30.41 36.79
N ARG A 3 21.75 30.09 35.96
CA ARG A 3 21.75 29.74 34.52
C ARG A 3 22.76 30.53 33.67
N GLU A 4 23.35 29.85 32.68
CA GLU A 4 23.67 30.46 31.39
C GLU A 4 23.10 29.65 30.23
N ARG A 5 22.22 30.32 29.50
CA ARG A 5 21.51 29.87 28.32
C ARG A 5 22.17 30.62 27.16
N ARG A 6 22.94 29.93 26.32
CA ARG A 6 23.66 30.57 25.21
C ARG A 6 22.78 30.58 23.95
N THR A 7 22.21 31.74 23.65
CA THR A 7 21.45 32.06 22.44
C THR A 7 22.39 32.48 21.31
N MET A 8 22.27 31.88 20.13
CA MET A 8 22.90 32.35 18.89
C MET A 8 21.98 33.36 18.18
N PRO A 9 22.49 34.45 17.57
CA PRO A 9 21.67 35.42 16.85
C PRO A 9 21.43 34.97 15.40
N VAL A 10 20.18 34.98 14.96
CA VAL A 10 19.80 34.91 13.54
C VAL A 10 19.55 36.34 13.05
N THR A 11 20.44 36.83 12.19
CA THR A 11 20.31 38.12 11.52
C THR A 11 19.24 38.06 10.44
N GLY A 12 18.28 38.97 10.54
CA GLY A 12 17.23 39.14 9.55
C GLY A 12 17.74 39.83 8.29
N ASN A 13 17.17 39.44 7.14
CA ASN A 13 17.25 40.24 5.93
C ASN A 13 15.84 40.48 5.38
N LYS A 14 15.33 41.69 5.60
CA LYS A 14 14.17 42.24 4.89
C LYS A 14 14.65 42.74 3.53
N ARG A 15 13.97 42.39 2.43
CA ARG A 15 13.39 43.39 1.51
C ARG A 15 12.67 42.79 0.30
N ARG A 16 11.49 43.39 0.08
CA ARG A 16 10.84 43.78 -1.17
C ARG A 16 10.10 42.69 -1.96
N GLN A 17 8.80 42.65 -1.68
CA GLN A 17 7.75 42.50 -2.70
C GLN A 17 7.99 43.47 -3.87
N ARG A 18 7.83 42.95 -5.08
CA ARG A 18 7.54 43.76 -6.27
C ARG A 18 6.53 42.98 -7.10
N ASP A 19 5.28 43.43 -7.03
CA ASP A 19 4.22 43.11 -7.98
C ASP A 19 4.61 43.57 -9.38
N SER A 20 4.38 42.74 -10.41
CA SER A 20 4.11 43.20 -11.78
C SER A 20 3.59 42.04 -12.63
N GLN A 21 2.28 42.03 -12.88
CA GLN A 21 1.64 41.28 -13.95
C GLN A 21 1.85 41.98 -15.33
N PRO A 22 1.63 41.28 -16.45
CA PRO A 22 2.29 41.53 -17.73
C PRO A 22 1.55 42.54 -18.63
N GLN A 23 2.29 43.17 -19.55
CA GLN A 23 1.75 43.98 -20.65
C GLN A 23 2.21 43.41 -21.99
N PRO A 24 1.34 43.37 -23.02
CA PRO A 24 1.64 42.76 -24.32
C PRO A 24 2.48 43.70 -25.21
N CYS A 25 3.48 43.14 -25.88
CA CYS A 25 4.20 43.83 -26.96
C CYS A 25 3.29 43.96 -28.19
N ARG A 26 2.90 45.19 -28.50
CA ARG A 26 2.37 45.58 -29.82
C ARG A 26 3.52 45.69 -30.81
N PHE A 27 3.51 44.88 -31.86
CA PHE A 27 4.29 45.12 -33.08
C PHE A 27 3.33 45.42 -34.23
N VAL A 28 3.59 46.52 -34.92
CA VAL A 28 2.81 47.06 -36.04
C VAL A 28 3.68 47.03 -37.30
N VAL A 29 3.04 46.72 -38.44
CA VAL A 29 3.48 46.82 -39.85
C VAL A 29 4.59 45.82 -40.24
N ARG A 30 4.50 45.02 -41.32
CA ARG A 30 4.17 45.35 -42.72
C ARG A 30 3.65 44.15 -43.50
N GLN A 31 2.61 44.36 -44.31
CA GLN A 31 2.12 43.41 -45.30
C GLN A 31 3.15 43.24 -46.42
N ALA A 32 3.45 41.98 -46.75
CA ALA A 32 3.99 41.59 -48.04
C ALA A 32 3.24 40.32 -48.47
N VAL A 33 2.40 40.50 -49.48
CA VAL A 33 1.65 39.44 -50.16
C VAL A 33 2.64 38.65 -51.02
N TRP A 34 2.76 37.35 -50.77
CA TRP A 34 3.27 36.38 -51.74
C TRP A 34 2.43 35.11 -51.67
N LEU A 35 1.68 34.87 -52.74
CA LEU A 35 0.91 33.65 -52.99
C LEU A 35 1.89 32.54 -53.44
N ALA A 36 1.98 31.47 -52.65
CA ALA A 36 2.48 30.19 -53.13
C ALA A 36 1.79 29.06 -52.35
N SER A 37 0.85 28.39 -53.03
CA SER A 37 0.09 27.25 -52.54
C SER A 37 1.02 26.06 -52.28
N SER A 38 1.04 25.57 -51.04
CA SER A 38 1.60 24.27 -50.69
C SER A 38 0.75 23.68 -49.56
N ALA A 39 -0.21 22.83 -49.93
CA ALA A 39 -1.08 22.14 -49.00
C ALA A 39 -0.27 21.10 -48.20
N SER A 40 0.27 21.52 -47.05
CA SER A 40 0.86 20.62 -46.07
C SER A 40 -0.26 20.08 -45.18
N LEU A 41 -0.68 18.83 -45.41
CA LEU A 41 -1.50 18.09 -44.45
C LEU A 41 -0.66 17.84 -43.18
N LEU A 42 -0.82 18.69 -42.17
CA LEU A 42 -0.44 18.39 -40.80
C LEU A 42 -1.40 17.32 -40.28
N VAL A 43 -1.00 16.05 -40.41
CA VAL A 43 -1.63 14.93 -39.69
C VAL A 43 -1.33 15.14 -38.20
N LEU A 44 -2.23 15.82 -37.52
CA LEU A 44 -2.23 15.95 -36.06
C LEU A 44 -2.54 14.57 -35.48
N CYS A 45 -1.48 13.81 -35.17
CA CYS A 45 -1.61 12.53 -34.48
C CYS A 45 -2.08 12.83 -33.05
N CYS A 46 -3.40 12.83 -32.82
CA CYS A 46 -3.98 12.84 -31.49
C CYS A 46 -3.56 11.55 -30.77
N ALA A 47 -2.42 11.59 -30.09
CA ALA A 47 -2.06 10.58 -29.10
C ALA A 47 -3.07 10.71 -27.95
N THR A 48 -4.18 9.97 -28.03
CA THR A 48 -5.11 9.85 -26.92
C THR A 48 -4.35 9.25 -25.74
N PRO A 49 -4.28 9.89 -24.57
CA PRO A 49 -3.68 9.29 -23.39
C PRO A 49 -4.48 8.02 -23.07
N THR A 50 -3.90 6.86 -23.29
CA THR A 50 -4.48 5.60 -22.81
C THR A 50 -4.59 5.73 -21.29
N PRO A 51 -5.80 5.56 -20.71
CA PRO A 51 -5.91 5.51 -19.27
C PRO A 51 -5.03 4.36 -18.79
N SER A 52 -4.07 4.65 -17.91
CA SER A 52 -3.33 3.64 -17.17
C SER A 52 -4.37 2.84 -16.37
N ARG A 53 -4.78 1.69 -16.90
CA ARG A 53 -5.63 0.77 -16.15
C ARG A 53 -4.81 0.34 -14.95
N ALA A 54 -5.37 0.49 -13.75
CA ALA A 54 -4.92 -0.23 -12.57
C ALA A 54 -4.59 -1.67 -12.97
N MET A 55 -3.42 -2.17 -12.55
CA MET A 55 -3.00 -3.51 -12.91
C MET A 55 -4.10 -4.50 -12.53
N SER A 56 -4.34 -5.47 -13.40
CA SER A 56 -5.26 -6.54 -13.05
C SER A 56 -4.77 -7.23 -11.78
N CYS A 57 -5.68 -7.70 -10.91
CA CYS A 57 -5.27 -8.39 -9.69
C CYS A 57 -4.27 -9.54 -9.98
N ARG A 58 -4.52 -10.28 -11.06
CA ARG A 58 -3.70 -11.41 -11.49
C ARG A 58 -2.27 -11.02 -11.90
N SER A 59 -2.05 -9.83 -12.46
CA SER A 59 -0.71 -9.42 -12.90
C SER A 59 0.26 -9.16 -11.73
N LEU A 60 -0.25 -9.04 -10.50
CA LEU A 60 0.60 -8.96 -9.31
C LEU A 60 1.43 -10.23 -9.07
N LEU A 61 1.05 -11.38 -9.67
CA LEU A 61 1.86 -12.61 -9.63
C LEU A 61 3.24 -12.44 -10.29
N GLU A 62 3.38 -11.49 -11.22
CA GLU A 62 4.63 -11.26 -11.95
C GLU A 62 5.58 -10.33 -11.19
N LEU A 63 5.10 -9.70 -10.11
CA LEU A 63 5.90 -8.77 -9.32
C LEU A 63 7.02 -9.51 -8.59
N ARG A 64 8.26 -9.09 -8.86
CA ARG A 64 9.46 -9.58 -8.19
C ARG A 64 9.73 -8.73 -6.96
N LEU A 65 9.81 -9.37 -5.80
CA LEU A 65 10.15 -8.75 -4.53
C LEU A 65 11.32 -9.49 -3.90
N GLU A 66 12.21 -8.75 -3.26
CA GLU A 66 13.33 -9.34 -2.53
C GLU A 66 12.79 -10.26 -1.42
N GLN A 67 13.33 -11.48 -1.37
CA GLN A 67 13.02 -12.50 -0.35
C GLN A 67 11.53 -12.88 -0.22
N THR A 68 10.65 -12.40 -1.10
CA THR A 68 9.20 -12.56 -1.00
C THR A 68 8.64 -13.10 -2.30
N THR A 69 7.91 -14.21 -2.21
CA THR A 69 7.25 -14.85 -3.36
C THR A 69 5.75 -14.67 -3.25
N ILE A 70 5.13 -14.03 -4.25
CA ILE A 70 3.68 -13.96 -4.39
C ILE A 70 3.24 -15.23 -5.11
N PHE A 71 2.38 -16.02 -4.47
CA PHE A 71 1.93 -17.31 -5.01
C PHE A 71 0.44 -17.34 -5.36
N SER A 72 -0.31 -16.31 -4.98
CA SER A 72 -1.73 -16.15 -5.34
C SER A 72 -2.10 -14.67 -5.37
N ALA A 73 -2.82 -14.27 -6.41
CA ALA A 73 -3.42 -12.95 -6.55
C ALA A 73 -4.77 -13.12 -7.26
N GLU A 74 -5.85 -13.10 -6.48
CA GLU A 74 -7.19 -13.49 -6.91
C GLU A 74 -8.19 -12.38 -6.64
N LEU A 75 -9.10 -12.15 -7.58
CA LEU A 75 -10.23 -11.26 -7.36
C LEU A 75 -11.26 -11.99 -6.50
N VAL A 76 -11.68 -11.36 -5.41
CA VAL A 76 -12.76 -11.85 -4.54
C VAL A 76 -13.95 -10.93 -4.72
N ASP A 77 -15.06 -11.51 -5.17
CA ASP A 77 -16.30 -10.77 -5.37
C ASP A 77 -16.90 -10.29 -4.04
N SER A 78 -17.66 -9.21 -4.12
CA SER A 78 -18.38 -8.62 -2.97
C SER A 78 -19.16 -9.68 -2.19
N GLY A 79 -18.90 -9.73 -0.88
CA GLY A 79 -19.54 -10.68 0.04
C GLY A 79 -19.21 -12.16 -0.18
N LYS A 80 -18.21 -12.51 -1.02
CA LYS A 80 -17.84 -13.91 -1.32
C LYS A 80 -16.60 -14.42 -0.60
N PHE A 81 -15.98 -13.60 0.25
CA PHE A 81 -14.82 -14.04 1.02
C PHE A 81 -15.22 -15.12 2.05
N VAL A 82 -14.51 -16.24 2.02
CA VAL A 82 -14.64 -17.31 3.02
C VAL A 82 -13.28 -17.49 3.71
N PRO A 83 -13.18 -17.26 5.03
CA PRO A 83 -11.93 -17.48 5.74
C PRO A 83 -11.59 -18.97 5.84
N PRO A 84 -10.29 -19.33 5.98
CA PRO A 84 -9.88 -20.70 6.30
C PRO A 84 -10.57 -21.24 7.56
N ARG A 85 -10.96 -22.53 7.54
CA ARG A 85 -11.81 -23.19 8.56
C ARG A 85 -11.22 -23.28 9.97
N MET A 86 -9.98 -22.83 10.19
CA MET A 86 -9.28 -22.91 11.48
C MET A 86 -9.72 -21.86 12.52
N MET A 87 -10.58 -20.90 12.17
CA MET A 87 -11.12 -19.97 13.17
C MET A 87 -12.26 -20.62 13.96
N ARG A 88 -12.01 -20.95 15.23
CA ARG A 88 -13.09 -21.26 16.19
C ARG A 88 -14.05 -20.07 16.24
N ARG A 89 -15.33 -20.34 15.98
CA ARG A 89 -16.38 -19.31 15.88
C ARG A 89 -16.46 -18.49 17.17
N ALA A 90 -16.14 -17.21 17.13
CA ALA A 90 -16.31 -16.30 18.26
C ALA A 90 -17.77 -15.88 18.47
N SER A 91 -18.58 -15.77 17.42
CA SER A 91 -20.05 -15.80 17.43
C SER A 91 -20.55 -15.82 15.98
N ALA A 92 -21.84 -16.06 15.71
CA ALA A 92 -22.39 -15.99 14.35
C ALA A 92 -22.35 -14.58 13.73
N GLU A 93 -22.44 -13.54 14.57
CA GLU A 93 -22.42 -12.12 14.18
C GLU A 93 -21.02 -11.66 13.75
N PHE A 94 -19.96 -12.20 14.35
CA PHE A 94 -18.57 -11.93 13.94
C PHE A 94 -18.29 -12.30 12.47
N PHE A 95 -19.06 -13.23 11.88
CA PHE A 95 -18.85 -13.69 10.50
C PHE A 95 -19.71 -12.97 9.46
N THR A 96 -20.72 -12.17 9.85
CA THR A 96 -21.54 -11.45 8.86
C THR A 96 -20.80 -10.27 8.24
N ALA A 97 -19.73 -9.77 8.88
CA ALA A 97 -18.88 -8.70 8.35
C ALA A 97 -18.23 -9.07 7.00
N PHE A 98 -17.98 -10.36 6.74
CA PHE A 98 -17.43 -10.79 5.45
C PHE A 98 -18.43 -10.70 4.29
N ASN A 99 -19.73 -10.77 4.59
CA ASN A 99 -20.80 -10.71 3.58
C ASN A 99 -20.99 -9.31 2.98
N THR A 100 -20.44 -8.28 3.63
CA THR A 100 -20.54 -6.88 3.20
C THR A 100 -19.20 -6.30 2.73
N LEU A 101 -18.17 -7.14 2.58
CA LEU A 101 -16.91 -6.68 2.02
C LEU A 101 -17.09 -6.26 0.56
N PRO A 102 -16.49 -5.14 0.14
CA PRO A 102 -16.46 -4.78 -1.28
C PRO A 102 -15.65 -5.82 -2.07
N THR A 103 -15.75 -5.81 -3.39
CA THR A 103 -14.85 -6.58 -4.25
C THR A 103 -13.40 -6.14 -4.01
N PHE A 104 -12.47 -7.09 -3.90
CA PHE A 104 -11.06 -6.79 -3.62
C PHE A 104 -10.12 -7.78 -4.30
N CYS A 105 -8.89 -7.35 -4.54
CA CYS A 105 -7.79 -8.23 -4.91
C CYS A 105 -7.15 -8.81 -3.65
N ARG A 106 -7.19 -10.13 -3.52
CA ARG A 106 -6.58 -10.90 -2.43
C ARG A 106 -5.23 -11.42 -2.89
N VAL A 107 -4.16 -10.92 -2.29
CA VAL A 107 -2.80 -11.34 -2.59
C VAL A 107 -2.23 -12.13 -1.42
N ARG A 108 -1.66 -13.30 -1.70
CA ARG A 108 -0.97 -14.14 -0.72
C ARG A 108 0.49 -14.30 -1.13
N ALA A 109 1.37 -14.09 -0.17
CA ALA A 109 2.81 -14.15 -0.36
C ALA A 109 3.50 -14.87 0.81
N VAL A 110 4.71 -15.35 0.57
CA VAL A 110 5.59 -15.87 1.62
C VAL A 110 6.94 -15.17 1.54
N ALA A 111 7.38 -14.61 2.66
CA ALA A 111 8.74 -14.08 2.80
C ALA A 111 9.65 -15.10 3.52
N ARG A 112 10.86 -15.27 2.99
CA ARG A 112 11.89 -16.18 3.53
C ARG A 112 13.23 -15.45 3.65
N PRO A 113 13.40 -14.55 4.65
CA PRO A 113 14.63 -13.79 4.83
C PRO A 113 15.83 -14.64 5.28
N SER A 114 15.57 -15.83 5.83
CA SER A 114 16.56 -16.84 6.23
C SER A 114 16.05 -18.25 5.91
N SER A 115 16.90 -19.27 6.06
CA SER A 115 16.51 -20.68 5.87
C SER A 115 15.56 -21.22 6.97
N ASP A 116 15.49 -20.57 8.12
CA ASP A 116 14.61 -20.95 9.25
C ASP A 116 13.35 -20.04 9.34
N SER A 117 13.22 -19.11 8.41
CA SER A 117 12.09 -18.17 8.31
C SER A 117 11.10 -18.56 7.24
N GLU A 118 9.83 -18.56 7.61
CA GLU A 118 8.71 -18.65 6.67
C GLU A 118 7.56 -17.79 7.17
N ILE A 119 7.46 -16.58 6.62
CA ILE A 119 6.46 -15.59 7.02
C ILE A 119 5.34 -15.59 5.98
N ASN A 120 4.15 -16.01 6.38
CA ASN A 120 2.98 -15.89 5.52
C ASN A 120 2.42 -14.47 5.60
N ILE A 121 2.15 -13.89 4.44
CA ILE A 121 1.69 -12.51 4.28
C ILE A 121 0.41 -12.53 3.45
N GLU A 122 -0.60 -11.80 3.89
CA GLU A 122 -1.82 -11.59 3.11
C GLU A 122 -2.15 -10.10 3.00
N VAL A 123 -2.45 -9.65 1.78
CA VAL A 123 -2.71 -8.24 1.44
C VAL A 123 -4.02 -8.15 0.68
N TRP A 124 -4.94 -7.28 1.12
CA TRP A 124 -6.23 -7.04 0.51
C TRP A 124 -6.29 -5.63 -0.05
N LEU A 125 -6.57 -5.52 -1.35
CA LEU A 125 -6.61 -4.28 -2.10
C LEU A 125 -8.03 -4.06 -2.63
N PRO A 126 -8.82 -3.12 -2.08
CA PRO A 126 -10.16 -2.85 -2.61
C PRO A 126 -10.08 -2.40 -4.07
N VAL A 127 -10.86 -3.00 -4.97
CA VAL A 127 -10.78 -2.66 -6.41
C VAL A 127 -11.39 -1.29 -6.73
N ALA A 128 -12.27 -0.82 -5.85
CA ALA A 128 -12.88 0.50 -5.88
C ALA A 128 -13.03 1.01 -4.44
N GLY A 129 -13.13 2.34 -4.28
CA GLY A 129 -13.31 2.94 -2.96
C GLY A 129 -12.07 2.91 -2.07
N TRP A 130 -10.87 2.70 -2.63
CA TRP A 130 -9.62 2.86 -1.87
C TRP A 130 -9.50 4.31 -1.42
N ASN A 131 -9.34 4.51 -0.11
CA ASN A 131 -9.25 5.84 0.52
C ASN A 131 -7.83 6.46 0.43
N GLY A 132 -6.93 5.85 -0.34
CA GLY A 132 -5.55 6.31 -0.52
C GLY A 132 -4.61 5.98 0.65
N ARG A 133 -5.04 5.15 1.61
CA ARG A 133 -4.28 4.83 2.84
C ARG A 133 -4.01 3.32 2.96
N TYR A 134 -2.93 3.01 3.65
CA TYR A 134 -2.54 1.65 4.04
C TYR A 134 -2.77 1.43 5.54
N LEU A 135 -3.32 0.29 5.93
CA LEU A 135 -3.44 -0.14 7.32
C LEU A 135 -2.96 -1.58 7.50
N GLY A 136 -1.79 -1.76 8.12
CA GLY A 136 -1.34 -3.07 8.58
C GLY A 136 -2.05 -3.48 9.87
N VAL A 137 -2.51 -4.72 9.96
CA VAL A 137 -3.13 -5.27 11.16
C VAL A 137 -2.22 -6.30 11.82
N GLY A 138 -2.02 -6.14 13.12
CA GLY A 138 -1.20 -7.02 13.93
C GLY A 138 -1.93 -8.23 14.48
N ASN A 139 -1.19 -8.96 15.31
CA ASN A 139 -1.62 -10.18 15.98
C ASN A 139 -1.66 -9.93 17.50
N GLY A 140 -2.33 -10.83 18.23
CA GLY A 140 -2.33 -10.86 19.70
C GLY A 140 -1.59 -12.09 20.23
N SER A 141 -1.16 -12.03 21.49
CA SER A 141 -0.42 -13.10 22.18
C SER A 141 0.77 -13.61 21.34
N PHE A 142 1.03 -14.92 21.25
CA PHE A 142 2.12 -15.46 20.43
C PHE A 142 1.85 -15.45 18.92
N GLY A 143 0.74 -14.88 18.43
CA GLY A 143 0.49 -14.77 17.00
C GLY A 143 0.16 -16.10 16.33
N GLY A 144 0.84 -16.43 15.24
CA GLY A 144 0.72 -17.73 14.56
C GLY A 144 -0.43 -17.87 13.55
N SER A 145 -1.12 -16.79 13.19
CA SER A 145 -2.23 -16.84 12.23
C SER A 145 -2.52 -15.50 11.55
N ILE A 146 -3.10 -15.50 10.35
CA ILE A 146 -3.57 -14.30 9.67
C ILE A 146 -4.83 -13.75 10.35
N ASN A 147 -4.86 -12.45 10.66
CA ASN A 147 -5.99 -11.80 11.31
C ASN A 147 -7.09 -11.37 10.32
N TYR A 148 -7.84 -12.36 9.81
CA TYR A 148 -8.88 -12.15 8.79
C TYR A 148 -10.00 -11.19 9.20
N TYR A 149 -10.37 -11.19 10.49
CA TYR A 149 -11.40 -10.28 10.98
C TYR A 149 -10.96 -8.81 10.83
N ARG A 150 -9.73 -8.49 11.28
CA ARG A 150 -9.18 -7.14 11.19
C ARG A 150 -8.87 -6.72 9.76
N LEU A 151 -8.50 -7.66 8.89
CA LEU A 151 -8.43 -7.42 7.44
C LEU A 151 -9.80 -6.99 6.90
N GLY A 152 -10.87 -7.69 7.29
CA GLY A 152 -12.24 -7.35 6.90
C GLY A 152 -12.67 -5.95 7.34
N GLU A 153 -12.50 -5.62 8.63
CA GLU A 153 -12.83 -4.28 9.16
C GLU A 153 -12.08 -3.16 8.43
N SER A 154 -10.79 -3.38 8.17
CA SER A 154 -9.92 -2.41 7.50
C SER A 154 -10.30 -2.23 6.04
N LEU A 155 -10.56 -3.33 5.32
CA LEU A 155 -10.99 -3.30 3.93
C LEU A 155 -12.35 -2.62 3.77
N HIS A 156 -13.31 -2.93 4.64
CA HIS A 156 -14.63 -2.31 4.64
C HIS A 156 -14.54 -0.78 4.85
N SER A 157 -13.55 -0.32 5.61
CA SER A 157 -13.27 1.10 5.84
C SER A 157 -12.47 1.76 4.70
N GLY A 158 -12.27 1.07 3.57
CA GLY A 158 -11.62 1.57 2.37
C GLY A 158 -10.09 1.55 2.40
N TYR A 159 -9.46 0.92 3.38
CA TYR A 159 -8.00 0.77 3.41
C TYR A 159 -7.54 -0.34 2.46
N ALA A 160 -6.36 -0.14 1.86
CA ALA A 160 -5.53 -1.28 1.48
C ALA A 160 -4.91 -1.83 2.77
N THR A 161 -5.01 -3.14 3.01
CA THR A 161 -4.68 -3.71 4.33
C THR A 161 -3.89 -5.00 4.21
N SER A 162 -3.16 -5.35 5.26
CA SER A 162 -2.36 -6.57 5.29
C SER A 162 -2.18 -7.14 6.69
N SER A 163 -1.93 -8.44 6.76
CA SER A 163 -1.68 -9.18 7.99
C SER A 163 -0.64 -10.29 7.74
N THR A 164 -0.07 -10.82 8.82
CA THR A 164 0.92 -11.89 8.80
C THR A 164 0.66 -12.91 9.90
N ASP A 165 1.19 -14.12 9.74
CA ASP A 165 1.22 -15.15 10.78
C ASP A 165 2.41 -15.01 11.73
N THR A 166 3.22 -13.95 11.59
CA THR A 166 4.39 -13.66 12.44
C THR A 166 5.53 -14.67 12.33
N GLY A 167 5.63 -15.41 11.21
CA GLY A 167 6.76 -16.31 10.92
C GLY A 167 6.61 -17.73 11.44
N HIS A 168 5.42 -18.08 11.95
CA HIS A 168 5.10 -19.42 12.43
C HIS A 168 3.59 -19.67 12.38
N ARG A 169 3.17 -20.90 12.63
CA ARG A 169 1.76 -21.28 12.79
C ARG A 169 1.57 -22.00 14.11
N GLY A 170 0.53 -21.65 14.84
CA GLY A 170 0.24 -22.24 16.14
C GLY A 170 -0.94 -21.58 16.83
N LEU A 171 -1.33 -22.13 17.96
CA LEU A 171 -2.28 -21.46 18.85
C LEU A 171 -1.60 -20.26 19.52
N PRO A 172 -2.35 -19.19 19.84
CA PRO A 172 -1.77 -18.02 20.50
C PRO A 172 -1.11 -18.32 21.86
N SER A 173 -1.41 -19.47 22.49
CA SER A 173 -0.80 -19.93 23.75
C SER A 173 0.46 -20.77 23.57
N GLU A 174 0.84 -21.11 22.34
CA GLU A 174 2.00 -21.96 22.05
C GLU A 174 3.23 -21.10 21.79
N SER A 175 4.36 -21.46 22.44
CA SER A 175 5.65 -20.77 22.27
C SER A 175 6.79 -21.71 21.87
N ALA A 176 6.53 -23.03 21.80
CA ALA A 176 7.55 -24.03 21.47
C ALA A 176 8.19 -23.81 20.09
N TRP A 177 7.49 -23.15 19.17
CA TRP A 177 8.01 -22.75 17.86
C TRP A 177 9.24 -21.83 17.94
N ALA A 178 9.45 -21.14 19.06
CA ALA A 178 10.57 -20.22 19.25
C ALA A 178 11.83 -20.92 19.80
N THR A 179 11.67 -22.07 20.47
CA THR A 179 12.78 -22.74 21.17
C THR A 179 13.83 -23.22 20.17
N ASN A 180 15.07 -22.76 20.32
CA ASN A 180 16.18 -23.04 19.40
C ASN A 180 15.98 -22.56 17.95
N HIS A 181 15.01 -21.66 17.71
CA HIS A 181 14.72 -21.06 16.41
C HIS A 181 14.85 -19.52 16.48
N PRO A 182 16.09 -18.98 16.54
CA PRO A 182 16.31 -17.53 16.70
C PRO A 182 15.76 -16.70 15.54
N GLU A 183 15.70 -17.27 14.33
CA GLU A 183 15.12 -16.58 13.18
C GLU A 183 13.60 -16.47 13.29
N LYS A 184 12.93 -17.47 13.85
CA LYS A 184 11.48 -17.39 14.13
C LYS A 184 11.18 -16.38 15.24
N GLN A 185 12.06 -16.27 16.24
CA GLN A 185 11.96 -15.21 17.26
C GLN A 185 12.09 -13.83 16.60
N ALA A 186 13.09 -13.62 15.74
CA ALA A 186 13.24 -12.36 15.00
C ALA A 186 12.05 -12.05 14.07
N ASP A 187 11.47 -13.07 13.44
CA ASP A 187 10.24 -12.95 12.65
C ASP A 187 9.08 -12.42 13.48
N PHE A 188 8.85 -13.03 14.65
CA PHE A 188 7.80 -12.62 15.57
C PHE A 188 8.03 -11.22 16.15
N ASP A 189 9.25 -10.92 16.59
CA ASP A 189 9.57 -9.69 17.31
C ASP A 189 9.43 -8.43 16.44
N TYR A 190 9.86 -8.49 15.17
CA TYR A 190 9.83 -7.31 14.31
C TYR A 190 9.74 -7.61 12.81
N ARG A 191 10.38 -8.69 12.33
CA ARG A 191 10.70 -8.82 10.91
C ARG A 191 9.47 -9.18 10.08
N ALA A 192 8.55 -10.00 10.59
CA ALA A 192 7.34 -10.36 9.87
C ALA A 192 6.45 -9.14 9.60
N VAL A 193 6.23 -8.29 10.61
CA VAL A 193 5.44 -7.06 10.45
C VAL A 193 6.12 -6.09 9.48
N HIS A 194 7.44 -5.95 9.57
CA HIS A 194 8.22 -5.11 8.66
C HIS A 194 8.10 -5.54 7.19
N LEU A 195 8.41 -6.82 6.91
CA LEU A 195 8.36 -7.38 5.55
C LEU A 195 6.94 -7.38 4.98
N THR A 196 5.94 -7.58 5.83
CA THR A 196 4.52 -7.42 5.46
C THR A 196 4.21 -6.02 4.99
N ALA A 197 4.64 -4.99 5.74
CA ALA A 197 4.41 -3.61 5.36
C ALA A 197 5.16 -3.21 4.08
N GLN A 198 6.38 -3.71 3.88
CA GLN A 198 7.13 -3.48 2.63
C GLN A 198 6.41 -4.15 1.44
N THR A 199 6.02 -5.41 1.58
CA THR A 199 5.29 -6.17 0.57
C THR A 199 3.98 -5.48 0.20
N ALA A 200 3.18 -5.08 1.20
CA ALA A 200 1.92 -4.38 0.99
C ALA A 200 2.11 -3.05 0.24
N LYS A 201 3.10 -2.23 0.63
CA LYS A 201 3.38 -0.95 -0.05
C LYS A 201 3.80 -1.14 -1.49
N SER A 202 4.62 -2.15 -1.79
CA SER A 202 4.99 -2.49 -3.17
C SER A 202 3.77 -2.92 -3.99
N LEU A 203 2.91 -3.76 -3.42
CA LEU A 203 1.67 -4.20 -4.08
C LEU A 203 0.70 -3.04 -4.32
N ILE A 204 0.53 -2.14 -3.34
CA ILE A 204 -0.32 -0.93 -3.45
C ILE A 204 0.18 -0.03 -4.58
N GLN A 205 1.48 0.28 -4.60
CA GLN A 205 2.08 1.10 -5.65
C GLN A 205 1.84 0.51 -7.04
N ASN A 206 2.00 -0.81 -7.17
CA ASN A 206 1.85 -1.52 -8.43
C ASN A 206 0.37 -1.63 -8.86
N PHE A 207 -0.53 -1.96 -7.94
CA PHE A 207 -1.95 -2.15 -8.23
C PHE A 207 -2.67 -0.84 -8.56
N TYR A 208 -2.45 0.21 -7.76
CA TYR A 208 -3.13 1.50 -7.92
C TYR A 208 -2.34 2.53 -8.74
N ASN A 209 -1.11 2.20 -9.16
CA ASN A 209 -0.16 3.15 -9.74
C ASN A 209 0.09 4.38 -8.83
N SER A 210 -0.03 4.20 -7.52
CA SER A 210 0.09 5.26 -6.52
C SER A 210 0.46 4.70 -5.14
N ALA A 211 1.38 5.37 -4.45
CA ALA A 211 1.79 5.02 -3.11
C ALA A 211 0.70 5.41 -2.09
N PRO A 212 0.59 4.71 -0.94
CA PRO A 212 -0.32 5.14 0.10
C PRO A 212 0.10 6.51 0.65
N THR A 213 -0.83 7.46 0.66
CA THR A 213 -0.60 8.83 1.17
C THR A 213 -0.31 8.84 2.67
N ARG A 214 -0.87 7.87 3.40
CA ARG A 214 -0.62 7.60 4.81
C ARG A 214 -0.59 6.10 5.06
N SER A 215 0.21 5.70 6.03
CA SER A 215 0.35 4.31 6.47
C SER A 215 0.09 4.24 7.97
N TYR A 216 -0.75 3.30 8.38
CA TYR A 216 -1.14 3.07 9.76
C TYR A 216 -0.86 1.62 10.15
N PHE A 217 -0.79 1.38 11.46
CA PHE A 217 -0.71 0.05 12.04
C PHE A 217 -1.68 -0.03 13.22
N ALA A 218 -2.47 -1.10 13.30
CA ALA A 218 -3.39 -1.34 14.40
C ALA A 218 -3.25 -2.77 14.93
N SER A 219 -3.01 -2.89 16.24
CA SER A 219 -2.96 -4.18 16.94
C SER A 219 -3.57 -4.06 18.33
N CYS A 220 -3.98 -5.19 18.91
CA CYS A 220 -4.52 -5.32 20.26
C CYS A 220 -4.14 -6.72 20.78
N SER A 221 -3.70 -6.80 22.05
CA SER A 221 -3.24 -8.06 22.66
C SER A 221 -4.33 -8.81 23.39
#